data_AF-A0A453HNJ9-F1
#
_entry.id   AF-A0A453HNJ9-F1
#
_cell.length_a   1.000
_cell.length_b   1.000
_cell.length_c   1.000
_cell.angle_alpha   90.00
_cell.angle_beta   90.00
_cell.angle_gamma   90.00
#
_symmetry.space_group_name_H-M   'P 1'
#
loop_
_entity.id
_entity.type
_entity.pdbx_description
1 polymer ?
#
loop_
_entity_poly.entity_id
_entity_poly.type
_entity_poly.pdbx_seq_one_letter_code
_entity_poly.pdbx_strand_id
1 'polypeptide(L)'
;MTEVALFRGPTNLASPASRGSSSSSSTSLRYLADSDVLQRGTSSSAQSPAGSAERQAGGLQEEEEEEERWSFLALLLELLRKSLLRCRAEDGGEGQGGMEIGLPTDVQHVAHVTFDRFHGFLGLPVEFEPEVPRRAPSASASVFGVSTQSMQCSYDSRGNSVPTILLMMQRRLYEQGGLRAEGIFRINAENSQEEFVRDHLNSGTVPDGIDVHCLAGLIKAWFRELPSGVLDSIPPEQVMQCQSEEDCARVAKCLPPTEAALLDWAVNLMADVVQEEQINKMSDRNVAMVFAPNMTQVTRCPNSKLATII
;
A
#
# COMPACT_ATOMS: atom_id res chain seq x y z
N MET A 1 7.14 -8.12 11.65
CA MET A 1 8.27 -7.54 12.42
C MET A 1 8.28 -6.06 12.10
N THR A 2 8.17 -5.19 13.11
CA THR A 2 8.11 -3.73 12.92
C THR A 2 9.50 -3.16 12.67
N GLU A 3 9.65 -2.29 11.67
CA GLU A 3 10.67 -1.24 11.70
C GLU A 3 10.12 0.09 11.22
N VAL A 4 10.69 1.16 11.77
CA VAL A 4 10.25 2.55 11.66
C VAL A 4 11.37 3.34 11.00
N ALA A 5 11.11 3.94 9.84
CA ALA A 5 12.10 4.75 9.12
C ALA A 5 11.75 6.26 9.22
N LEU A 6 12.63 6.97 9.92
CA LEU A 6 12.57 8.38 10.31
C LEU A 6 12.26 9.39 9.18
N PHE A 7 11.44 10.38 9.51
CA PHE A 7 11.31 11.63 8.75
C PHE A 7 12.65 12.40 8.67
N ARG A 8 13.04 12.85 7.47
CA ARG A 8 13.91 14.02 7.29
C ARG A 8 13.10 15.14 6.65
N GLY A 9 13.06 16.30 7.32
CA GLY A 9 12.35 17.49 6.83
C GLY A 9 13.08 18.21 5.68
N PRO A 10 12.37 19.08 4.94
CA PRO A 10 12.89 19.70 3.72
C PRO A 10 13.77 20.93 3.97
N THR A 11 14.79 21.10 3.12
CA THR A 11 15.56 22.34 2.99
C THR A 11 14.79 23.38 2.17
N ASN A 12 14.49 24.54 2.76
CA ASN A 12 13.97 25.71 2.05
C ASN A 12 15.10 26.70 1.72
N LEU A 13 15.11 27.23 0.50
CA LEU A 13 15.94 28.38 0.12
C LEU A 13 15.26 29.69 0.55
N ALA A 14 15.98 30.55 1.27
CA ALA A 14 15.77 32.00 1.22
C ALA A 14 17.05 32.74 1.67
N SER A 15 17.36 33.84 0.99
CA SER A 15 18.42 34.82 1.30
C SER A 15 17.78 36.21 1.45
N PRO A 16 18.50 37.29 1.82
CA PRO A 16 19.69 37.41 2.68
C PRO A 16 19.50 38.42 3.83
N ALA A 17 20.56 38.60 4.62
CA ALA A 17 20.69 39.42 5.83
C ALA A 17 20.18 40.88 5.81
N SER A 18 19.74 41.34 6.99
CA SER A 18 19.82 42.73 7.43
C SER A 18 20.27 42.81 8.91
N ARG A 19 21.00 43.87 9.28
CA ARG A 19 21.70 44.03 10.58
C ARG A 19 20.79 44.66 11.64
N GLY A 20 20.98 44.27 12.91
CA GLY A 20 20.44 44.94 14.10
C GLY A 20 21.27 44.60 15.34
N SER A 21 21.47 45.56 16.26
CA SER A 21 22.55 45.49 17.27
C SER A 21 22.08 45.43 18.74
N SER A 22 22.92 44.78 19.56
CA SER A 22 23.32 45.12 20.95
C SER A 22 22.38 44.98 22.16
N SER A 23 22.97 44.42 23.24
CA SER A 23 22.58 44.50 24.68
C SER A 23 21.32 43.69 25.08
N SER A 24 21.15 43.05 26.25
CA SER A 24 21.98 42.75 27.46
C SER A 24 21.59 41.32 27.98
N SER A 25 22.03 40.73 29.10
CA SER A 25 22.87 41.10 30.25
C SER A 25 23.47 39.84 30.94
N SER A 26 24.20 40.01 32.06
CA SER A 26 24.77 38.94 32.90
C SER A 26 23.79 38.33 33.92
N THR A 27 24.10 37.12 34.47
CA THR A 27 24.47 36.91 35.90
C THR A 27 24.91 35.45 36.19
N SER A 28 25.89 35.30 37.08
CA SER A 28 26.58 34.08 37.51
C SER A 28 25.78 33.19 38.49
N LEU A 29 26.21 31.92 38.68
CA LEU A 29 26.90 31.51 39.92
C LEU A 29 27.55 30.11 39.84
N ARG A 30 28.51 29.85 40.73
CA ARG A 30 29.36 28.64 40.83
C ARG A 30 29.24 28.01 42.22
N TYR A 31 29.39 26.69 42.35
CA TYR A 31 29.97 25.93 43.49
C TYR A 31 30.35 24.53 42.91
N LEU A 32 31.60 24.03 42.90
CA LEU A 32 32.50 23.58 43.99
C LEU A 32 31.97 22.32 44.73
N ALA A 33 32.74 21.26 45.04
CA ALA A 33 34.20 21.03 44.94
C ALA A 33 34.59 19.52 44.90
N ASP A 34 35.88 19.24 44.63
CA ASP A 34 36.78 18.18 45.17
C ASP A 34 36.46 16.67 45.11
N SER A 35 37.42 15.72 45.24
CA SER A 35 38.86 15.59 44.87
C SER A 35 39.39 14.23 45.41
N ASP A 36 40.38 13.60 44.74
CA ASP A 36 41.45 12.73 45.32
C ASP A 36 41.12 11.48 46.23
N VAL A 37 42.04 10.55 46.57
CA VAL A 37 43.12 9.83 45.84
C VAL A 37 43.57 8.58 46.67
N LEU A 38 44.04 7.51 45.99
CA LEU A 38 44.94 6.39 46.41
C LEU A 38 44.80 5.50 47.70
N GLN A 39 45.06 4.20 47.47
CA GLN A 39 45.92 3.24 48.22
C GLN A 39 45.50 2.49 49.53
N ARG A 40 45.48 1.14 49.42
CA ARG A 40 46.24 0.09 50.18
C ARG A 40 46.06 -1.24 49.42
N GLY A 41 46.99 -2.21 49.29
CA GLY A 41 48.03 -2.72 50.20
C GLY A 41 47.51 -4.02 50.87
N THR A 42 48.19 -5.18 50.96
CA THR A 42 49.57 -5.63 50.68
C THR A 42 49.68 -7.18 50.68
N SER A 43 50.83 -7.76 50.22
CA SER A 43 51.47 -9.05 50.68
C SER A 43 50.75 -10.42 50.46
N SER A 44 51.40 -11.58 50.26
CA SER A 44 52.83 -11.96 50.08
C SER A 44 53.07 -13.46 49.75
N SER A 45 54.12 -13.78 48.96
CA SER A 45 54.92 -15.04 48.97
C SER A 45 54.23 -16.38 48.59
N ALA A 46 54.87 -17.48 48.14
CA ALA A 46 56.29 -17.83 47.95
C ALA A 46 56.49 -18.99 46.91
N GLN A 47 57.75 -19.32 46.60
CA GLN A 47 58.31 -20.61 46.12
C GLN A 47 58.33 -21.00 44.61
N SER A 48 59.53 -21.44 44.23
CA SER A 48 59.97 -22.38 43.15
C SER A 48 61.02 -23.31 43.82
N PRO A 49 61.57 -24.44 43.26
CA PRO A 49 62.17 -24.53 41.90
C PRO A 49 62.32 -25.95 41.24
N ALA A 50 63.05 -25.98 40.11
CA ALA A 50 64.08 -26.98 39.69
C ALA A 50 63.78 -28.22 38.79
N GLY A 51 64.74 -28.51 37.90
CA GLY A 51 64.89 -29.73 37.04
C GLY A 51 64.57 -29.47 35.55
N SER A 52 65.45 -29.40 34.53
CA SER A 52 66.87 -29.74 34.25
C SER A 52 67.08 -31.04 33.42
N ALA A 53 67.94 -30.92 32.37
CA ALA A 53 68.44 -31.94 31.43
C ALA A 53 67.45 -32.48 30.37
N GLU A 54 67.84 -32.92 29.16
CA GLU A 54 68.86 -32.57 28.14
C GLU A 54 68.74 -33.62 26.99
N ARG A 55 68.96 -33.20 25.73
CA ARG A 55 69.40 -34.02 24.55
C ARG A 55 68.49 -35.09 23.91
N GLN A 56 67.80 -34.67 22.86
CA GLN A 56 68.08 -34.99 21.43
C GLN A 56 68.61 -36.40 21.06
N ALA A 57 67.78 -37.21 20.37
CA ALA A 57 68.12 -38.04 19.19
C ALA A 57 66.85 -38.75 18.66
N GLY A 58 66.58 -38.72 17.34
CA GLY A 58 65.41 -39.44 16.80
C GLY A 58 64.81 -38.97 15.47
N GLY A 59 65.55 -38.24 14.61
CA GLY A 59 65.07 -38.01 13.23
C GLY A 59 65.26 -39.28 12.39
N LEU A 60 64.18 -39.75 11.74
CA LEU A 60 64.13 -40.61 10.53
C LEU A 60 62.68 -41.07 10.20
N GLN A 61 61.65 -40.26 10.49
CA GLN A 61 60.24 -40.56 10.13
C GLN A 61 59.41 -39.35 9.66
N GLU A 62 59.89 -38.10 9.82
CA GLU A 62 59.10 -36.90 9.47
C GLU A 62 59.23 -36.47 7.99
N GLU A 63 60.26 -36.93 7.27
CA GLU A 63 60.49 -36.54 5.87
C GLU A 63 59.60 -37.31 4.88
N GLU A 64 59.31 -38.60 5.13
CA GLU A 64 58.44 -39.42 4.28
C GLU A 64 56.96 -38.95 4.35
N GLU A 65 56.46 -38.56 5.52
CA GLU A 65 55.09 -38.03 5.66
C GLU A 65 54.90 -36.67 4.97
N GLU A 66 55.94 -35.83 4.92
CA GLU A 66 55.90 -34.58 4.14
C GLU A 66 55.88 -34.88 2.64
N GLU A 67 56.75 -35.76 2.12
CA GLU A 67 56.74 -36.13 0.70
C GLU A 67 55.41 -36.75 0.26
N GLU A 68 54.79 -37.63 1.07
CA GLU A 68 53.46 -38.17 0.78
C GLU A 68 52.37 -37.07 0.80
N ARG A 69 52.43 -36.11 1.72
CA ARG A 69 51.52 -34.95 1.75
C ARG A 69 51.70 -34.05 0.53
N TRP A 70 52.93 -33.78 0.10
CA TRP A 70 53.21 -33.01 -1.12
C TRP A 70 52.75 -33.77 -2.38
N SER A 71 52.93 -35.09 -2.43
CA SER A 71 52.43 -35.97 -3.50
C SER A 71 50.91 -35.97 -3.58
N PHE A 72 50.21 -36.09 -2.44
CA PHE A 72 48.74 -36.01 -2.37
C PHE A 72 48.22 -34.64 -2.79
N LEU A 73 48.86 -33.54 -2.36
CA LEU A 73 48.50 -32.19 -2.76
C LEU A 73 48.76 -31.93 -4.26
N ALA A 74 49.85 -32.48 -4.82
CA ALA A 74 50.11 -32.42 -6.25
C ALA A 74 49.05 -33.20 -7.07
N LEU A 75 48.67 -34.40 -6.60
CA LEU A 75 47.60 -35.20 -7.20
C LEU A 75 46.24 -34.47 -7.14
N LEU A 76 45.92 -33.86 -5.99
CA LEU A 76 44.71 -33.06 -5.80
C LEU A 76 44.69 -31.82 -6.70
N LEU A 77 45.82 -31.13 -6.84
CA LEU A 77 45.97 -29.98 -7.74
C LEU A 77 45.87 -30.37 -9.22
N GLU A 78 46.37 -31.55 -9.62
CA GLU A 78 46.17 -32.06 -10.98
C GLU A 78 44.73 -32.53 -11.25
N LEU A 79 44.05 -33.10 -10.26
CA LEU A 79 42.61 -33.38 -10.35
C LEU A 79 41.78 -32.09 -10.47
N LEU A 80 42.12 -31.05 -9.70
CA LEU A 80 41.52 -29.72 -9.81
C LEU A 80 41.83 -29.06 -11.17
N ARG A 81 43.07 -29.12 -11.66
CA ARG A 81 43.43 -28.62 -13.00
C ARG A 81 42.67 -29.36 -14.10
N LYS A 82 42.59 -30.69 -14.06
CA LYS A 82 41.83 -31.49 -15.05
C LYS A 82 40.34 -31.23 -14.97
N SER A 83 39.80 -30.97 -13.78
CA SER A 83 38.41 -30.53 -13.60
C SER A 83 38.15 -29.16 -14.25
N LEU A 84 39.03 -28.17 -13.98
CA LEU A 84 38.92 -26.82 -14.53
C LEU A 84 39.20 -26.74 -16.04
N LEU A 85 40.10 -27.58 -16.56
CA LEU A 85 40.39 -27.70 -18.00
C LEU A 85 39.27 -28.42 -18.75
N ARG A 86 38.52 -29.34 -18.11
CA ARG A 86 37.35 -29.99 -18.72
C ARG A 86 36.14 -29.06 -18.90
N CYS A 87 36.19 -27.86 -18.32
CA CYS A 87 35.18 -26.81 -18.48
C CYS A 87 35.59 -25.69 -19.46
N ARG A 88 36.69 -25.83 -20.23
CA ARG A 88 37.14 -24.79 -21.17
C ARG A 88 37.12 -25.26 -22.63
N ALA A 89 35.96 -25.01 -23.25
CA ALA A 89 35.69 -24.97 -24.70
C ALA A 89 35.82 -26.28 -25.50
N GLU A 90 34.67 -26.82 -25.89
CA GLU A 90 34.46 -27.12 -27.32
C GLU A 90 33.58 -25.99 -27.88
N ASP A 91 34.16 -25.16 -28.74
CA ASP A 91 33.44 -24.23 -29.62
C ASP A 91 33.60 -24.76 -31.04
N GLY A 92 32.50 -24.88 -31.78
CA GLY A 92 32.47 -25.59 -33.07
C GLY A 92 31.13 -26.25 -33.39
N GLY A 93 30.05 -25.47 -33.47
CA GLY A 93 28.74 -25.99 -33.86
C GLY A 93 27.78 -24.91 -34.33
N GLU A 94 27.78 -24.58 -35.62
CA GLU A 94 26.70 -23.81 -36.24
C GLU A 94 25.39 -24.62 -36.19
N GLY A 95 24.51 -24.33 -35.22
CA GLY A 95 23.24 -25.03 -35.14
C GLY A 95 22.37 -24.71 -33.93
N GLN A 96 21.24 -24.03 -34.20
CA GLN A 96 20.08 -23.89 -33.32
C GLN A 96 20.29 -23.07 -32.03
N GLY A 97 19.36 -22.13 -31.79
CA GLY A 97 19.35 -21.31 -30.58
C GLY A 97 19.03 -22.15 -29.35
N GLY A 98 20.07 -22.65 -28.68
CA GLY A 98 19.94 -23.21 -27.34
C GLY A 98 19.56 -22.11 -26.35
N MET A 99 18.51 -22.33 -25.55
CA MET A 99 18.24 -21.48 -24.39
C MET A 99 19.39 -21.66 -23.39
N GLU A 100 20.26 -20.66 -23.31
CA GLU A 100 21.34 -20.58 -22.32
C GLU A 100 20.72 -20.23 -20.97
N ILE A 101 20.47 -21.24 -20.14
CA ILE A 101 19.92 -21.07 -18.79
C ILE A 101 21.05 -20.58 -17.88
N GLY A 102 20.98 -19.30 -17.49
CA GLY A 102 21.92 -18.69 -16.55
C GLY A 102 21.95 -19.37 -15.17
N LEU A 103 22.93 -19.02 -14.35
CA LEU A 103 23.04 -19.56 -12.99
C LEU A 103 21.80 -19.20 -12.15
N PRO A 104 21.41 -20.02 -11.15
CA PRO A 104 20.27 -19.72 -10.27
C PRO A 104 20.36 -18.37 -9.53
N THR A 105 21.57 -17.81 -9.42
CA THR A 105 21.85 -16.49 -8.83
C THR A 105 21.88 -15.34 -9.86
N ASP A 106 21.79 -15.63 -11.15
CA ASP A 106 21.82 -14.65 -12.26
C ASP A 106 20.40 -14.18 -12.64
N VAL A 107 19.47 -14.23 -11.68
CA VAL A 107 18.10 -13.77 -11.83
C VAL A 107 18.03 -12.29 -11.48
N GLN A 108 18.03 -11.43 -12.50
CA GLN A 108 17.86 -10.00 -12.31
C GLN A 108 16.36 -9.63 -12.30
N HIS A 109 15.86 -9.16 -11.15
CA HIS A 109 14.53 -8.58 -11.03
C HIS A 109 14.55 -7.12 -11.52
N VAL A 110 14.56 -6.92 -12.85
CA VAL A 110 14.74 -5.60 -13.48
C VAL A 110 13.46 -4.73 -13.44
N ALA A 111 12.28 -5.35 -13.30
CA ALA A 111 10.99 -4.67 -13.33
C ALA A 111 10.41 -4.43 -11.94
N HIS A 112 10.17 -3.16 -11.58
CA HIS A 112 9.42 -2.79 -10.37
C HIS A 112 8.13 -2.06 -10.79
N VAL A 113 7.02 -2.78 -10.74
CA VAL A 113 5.70 -2.26 -11.08
C VAL A 113 5.04 -1.69 -9.83
N THR A 114 4.58 -0.43 -9.89
CA THR A 114 3.72 0.18 -8.86
C THR A 114 2.35 0.49 -9.42
N PHE A 115 1.34 0.56 -8.54
CA PHE A 115 0.03 1.10 -8.90
C PHE A 115 -0.12 2.51 -8.32
N ASP A 116 -0.29 3.50 -9.20
CA ASP A 116 -0.71 4.84 -8.83
C ASP A 116 -2.21 5.01 -9.03
N ARG A 117 -2.89 5.67 -8.08
CA ARG A 117 -4.35 5.82 -8.11
C ARG A 117 -4.85 6.66 -9.29
N PHE A 118 -4.05 7.53 -9.90
CA PHE A 118 -4.51 8.35 -11.03
C PHE A 118 -3.96 7.83 -12.37
N HIS A 119 -2.72 7.34 -12.38
CA HIS A 119 -2.00 6.97 -13.58
C HIS A 119 -2.02 5.46 -13.89
N GLY A 120 -2.55 4.62 -12.98
CA GLY A 120 -2.63 3.17 -13.15
C GLY A 120 -1.28 2.50 -12.85
N PHE A 121 -0.95 1.44 -13.60
CA PHE A 121 0.33 0.73 -13.41
C PHE A 121 1.50 1.53 -14.00
N LEU A 122 2.48 1.85 -13.15
CA LEU A 122 3.73 2.51 -13.49
C LEU A 122 4.89 1.52 -13.45
N GLY A 123 5.89 1.68 -14.32
CA GLY A 123 7.05 0.79 -14.38
C GLY A 123 6.76 -0.59 -14.97
N LEU A 124 5.60 -0.78 -15.59
CA LEU A 124 5.26 -2.00 -16.33
C LEU A 124 6.19 -2.16 -17.55
N PRO A 125 6.89 -3.30 -17.71
CA PRO A 125 7.72 -3.56 -18.88
C PRO A 125 6.88 -3.59 -20.17
N VAL A 126 7.48 -3.17 -21.28
CA VAL A 126 6.78 -3.00 -22.57
C VAL A 126 6.17 -4.30 -23.10
N GLU A 127 6.72 -5.44 -22.69
CA GLU A 127 6.23 -6.77 -23.06
C GLU A 127 4.86 -7.10 -22.44
N PHE A 128 4.55 -6.53 -21.26
CA PHE A 128 3.29 -6.79 -20.54
C PHE A 128 2.22 -5.71 -20.77
N GLU A 129 2.57 -4.57 -21.39
CA GLU A 129 1.60 -3.53 -21.75
C GLU A 129 0.45 -3.97 -22.68
N PRO A 130 0.61 -4.97 -23.58
CA PRO A 130 -0.52 -5.49 -24.38
C PRO A 130 -1.52 -6.30 -23.55
N GLU A 131 -1.08 -6.90 -22.45
CA GLU A 131 -1.83 -7.86 -21.64
C GLU A 131 -2.47 -7.20 -20.40
N VAL A 132 -1.81 -6.19 -19.83
CA VAL A 132 -2.28 -5.43 -18.67
C VAL A 132 -2.82 -4.07 -19.13
N PRO A 133 -4.13 -3.78 -18.98
CA PRO A 133 -4.65 -2.46 -19.25
C PRO A 133 -3.91 -1.39 -18.43
N ARG A 134 -3.24 -0.45 -19.11
CA ARG A 134 -2.57 0.71 -18.48
C ARG A 134 -3.49 1.51 -17.55
N ARG A 135 -4.82 1.38 -17.72
CA ARG A 135 -5.86 1.92 -16.84
C ARG A 135 -6.78 0.81 -16.33
N ALA A 136 -6.21 -0.16 -15.61
CA ALA A 136 -7.01 -1.09 -14.83
C ALA A 136 -7.79 -0.31 -13.76
N PRO A 137 -9.10 -0.59 -13.56
CA PRO A 137 -9.94 0.20 -12.64
C PRO A 137 -9.54 0.00 -11.16
N SER A 138 -8.76 -1.05 -10.85
CA SER A 138 -8.11 -1.29 -9.56
C SER A 138 -6.75 -1.95 -9.77
N ALA A 139 -5.91 -1.92 -8.74
CA ALA A 139 -4.73 -2.78 -8.62
C ALA A 139 -5.07 -4.29 -8.54
N SER A 140 -6.35 -4.64 -8.39
CA SER A 140 -6.85 -6.01 -8.39
C SER A 140 -7.76 -6.28 -9.59
N ALA A 141 -8.06 -7.55 -9.86
CA ALA A 141 -9.00 -7.97 -10.89
C ALA A 141 -10.49 -7.64 -10.60
N SER A 142 -10.81 -7.14 -9.40
CA SER A 142 -12.17 -6.75 -9.01
C SER A 142 -12.26 -5.25 -8.69
N VAL A 143 -13.40 -4.63 -9.03
CA VAL A 143 -13.76 -3.26 -8.59
C VAL A 143 -14.71 -3.24 -7.39
N PHE A 144 -15.26 -4.40 -7.01
CA PHE A 144 -16.08 -4.61 -5.82
C PHE A 144 -15.29 -5.36 -4.75
N GLY A 145 -15.58 -5.15 -3.46
CA GLY A 145 -14.86 -5.86 -2.38
C GLY A 145 -13.47 -5.31 -2.06
N VAL A 146 -13.03 -4.22 -2.70
CA VAL A 146 -11.62 -3.75 -2.62
C VAL A 146 -11.48 -2.37 -1.97
N SER A 147 -10.31 -2.13 -1.39
CA SER A 147 -10.02 -0.86 -0.71
C SER A 147 -10.00 0.30 -1.69
N THR A 148 -10.56 1.43 -1.27
CA THR A 148 -10.55 2.71 -2.01
C THR A 148 -9.12 3.14 -2.36
N GLN A 149 -8.15 2.81 -1.51
CA GLN A 149 -6.72 3.09 -1.72
C GLN A 149 -6.12 2.32 -2.91
N SER A 150 -6.73 1.21 -3.31
CA SER A 150 -6.29 0.33 -4.40
C SER A 150 -7.12 0.51 -5.68
N MET A 151 -7.99 1.52 -5.75
CA MET A 151 -8.79 1.82 -6.95
C MET A 151 -8.21 2.97 -7.75
N GLN A 152 -8.36 2.89 -9.08
CA GLN A 152 -8.08 4.02 -9.95
C GLN A 152 -9.14 5.09 -9.73
N CYS A 153 -8.71 6.32 -9.53
CA CYS A 153 -9.51 7.48 -9.19
C CYS A 153 -9.32 8.59 -10.23
N SER A 154 -10.33 9.43 -10.33
CA SER A 154 -10.31 10.68 -11.09
C SER A 154 -10.97 11.76 -10.24
N TYR A 155 -10.91 13.00 -10.71
CA TYR A 155 -11.61 14.11 -10.08
C TYR A 155 -13.03 14.24 -10.63
N ASP A 156 -13.99 14.48 -9.75
CA ASP A 156 -15.33 14.95 -10.13
C ASP A 156 -15.30 16.46 -10.50
N SER A 157 -16.47 17.03 -10.81
CA SER A 157 -16.60 18.45 -11.15
C SER A 157 -16.35 19.42 -9.98
N ARG A 158 -16.24 18.92 -8.74
CA ARG A 158 -15.98 19.69 -7.52
C ARG A 158 -14.54 19.55 -7.02
N GLY A 159 -13.75 18.64 -7.58
CA GLY A 159 -12.37 18.35 -7.18
C GLY A 159 -12.23 17.21 -6.17
N ASN A 160 -13.29 16.44 -5.90
CA ASN A 160 -13.22 15.26 -5.06
C ASN A 160 -12.48 14.12 -5.79
N SER A 161 -11.60 13.41 -5.08
CA SER A 161 -10.96 12.20 -5.62
C SER A 161 -11.89 11.01 -5.45
N VAL A 162 -12.48 10.56 -6.56
CA VAL A 162 -13.51 9.50 -6.59
C VAL A 162 -13.05 8.36 -7.51
N PRO A 163 -13.24 7.09 -7.12
CA PRO A 163 -13.00 5.93 -7.99
C PRO A 163 -13.62 6.10 -9.37
N THR A 164 -12.81 5.94 -10.42
CA THR A 164 -13.21 6.21 -11.81
C THR A 164 -14.43 5.39 -12.22
N ILE A 165 -14.56 4.17 -11.70
CA ILE A 165 -15.69 3.29 -11.96
C ILE A 165 -17.03 3.86 -11.46
N LEU A 166 -17.05 4.58 -10.33
CA LEU A 166 -18.26 5.27 -9.84
C LEU A 166 -18.66 6.41 -10.76
N LEU A 167 -17.70 7.23 -11.18
CA LEU A 167 -17.91 8.34 -12.12
C LEU A 167 -18.43 7.82 -13.47
N MET A 168 -17.92 6.67 -13.94
CA MET A 168 -18.43 5.99 -15.12
C MET A 168 -19.86 5.50 -14.91
N MET A 169 -20.18 4.79 -13.82
CA MET A 169 -21.54 4.33 -13.55
C MET A 169 -22.55 5.49 -13.42
N GLN A 170 -22.20 6.58 -12.72
CA GLN A 170 -23.03 7.78 -12.60
C GLN A 170 -23.28 8.44 -13.97
N ARG A 171 -22.23 8.69 -14.75
CA ARG A 171 -22.37 9.28 -16.09
C ARG A 171 -23.34 8.48 -16.95
N ARG A 172 -23.23 7.15 -16.88
CA ARG A 172 -24.02 6.20 -17.67
C ARG A 172 -25.48 6.15 -17.21
N LEU A 173 -25.71 6.24 -15.90
CA LEU A 173 -27.04 6.42 -15.31
C LEU A 173 -27.69 7.72 -15.82
N TYR A 174 -26.92 8.81 -15.98
CA TYR A 174 -27.44 10.11 -16.41
C TYR A 174 -27.73 10.10 -17.92
N GLU A 175 -26.81 9.57 -18.73
CA GLU A 175 -26.97 9.44 -20.19
C GLU A 175 -28.20 8.59 -20.59
N GLN A 176 -28.56 7.60 -19.77
CA GLN A 176 -29.74 6.74 -19.96
C GLN A 176 -31.03 7.31 -19.33
N GLY A 177 -30.99 8.51 -18.74
CA GLY A 177 -32.15 9.15 -18.12
C GLY A 177 -32.57 8.56 -16.78
N GLY A 178 -31.69 7.81 -16.10
CA GLY A 178 -31.98 7.12 -14.84
C GLY A 178 -32.44 8.02 -13.69
N LEU A 179 -32.03 9.30 -13.67
CA LEU A 179 -32.54 10.31 -12.73
C LEU A 179 -34.06 10.48 -12.81
N ARG A 180 -34.68 10.17 -13.95
CA ARG A 180 -36.13 10.30 -14.20
C ARG A 180 -36.89 8.98 -14.11
N ALA A 181 -36.20 7.87 -13.80
CA ALA A 181 -36.81 6.55 -13.69
C ALA A 181 -37.57 6.39 -12.36
N GLU A 182 -38.83 5.94 -12.41
CA GLU A 182 -39.68 5.81 -11.22
C GLU A 182 -39.09 4.82 -10.21
N GLY A 183 -38.90 5.26 -8.96
CA GLY A 183 -38.32 4.44 -7.90
C GLY A 183 -36.84 4.11 -8.09
N ILE A 184 -36.07 4.95 -8.80
CA ILE A 184 -34.61 4.79 -8.91
C ILE A 184 -33.95 4.64 -7.54
N PHE A 185 -32.92 3.80 -7.43
CA PHE A 185 -32.32 3.33 -6.17
C PHE A 185 -33.25 2.56 -5.19
N ARG A 186 -34.58 2.63 -5.30
CA ARG A 186 -35.53 1.85 -4.47
C ARG A 186 -35.91 0.51 -5.08
N ILE A 187 -36.17 0.47 -6.38
CA ILE A 187 -36.51 -0.75 -7.10
C ILE A 187 -35.24 -1.58 -7.32
N ASN A 188 -35.34 -2.89 -7.08
CA ASN A 188 -34.32 -3.85 -7.48
C ASN A 188 -34.62 -4.30 -8.91
N ALA A 189 -33.60 -4.31 -9.77
CA ALA A 189 -33.73 -4.86 -11.12
C ALA A 189 -33.86 -6.39 -11.11
N GLU A 190 -34.16 -6.95 -12.27
CA GLU A 190 -34.11 -8.39 -12.47
C GLU A 190 -32.64 -8.87 -12.48
N ASN A 191 -32.30 -9.80 -11.58
CA ASN A 191 -30.91 -10.19 -11.29
C ASN A 191 -30.14 -10.78 -12.49
N SER A 192 -30.81 -11.12 -13.59
CA SER A 192 -30.26 -11.85 -14.74
C SER A 192 -29.14 -11.11 -15.49
N GLN A 193 -28.98 -9.80 -15.29
CA GLN A 193 -27.90 -9.00 -15.88
C GLN A 193 -26.86 -8.48 -14.88
N GLU A 194 -27.04 -8.65 -13.57
CA GLU A 194 -26.12 -8.04 -12.60
C GLU A 194 -24.68 -8.58 -12.75
N GLU A 195 -24.52 -9.91 -12.79
CA GLU A 195 -23.22 -10.57 -12.96
C GLU A 195 -22.51 -10.14 -14.26
N PHE A 196 -23.23 -10.13 -15.38
CA PHE A 196 -22.73 -9.67 -16.69
C PHE A 196 -22.19 -8.23 -16.65
N VAL A 197 -22.90 -7.32 -15.97
CA VAL A 197 -22.43 -5.94 -15.82
C VAL A 197 -21.22 -5.88 -14.90
N ARG A 198 -21.18 -6.66 -13.81
CA ARG A 198 -20.05 -6.70 -12.87
C ARG A 198 -18.76 -7.16 -13.53
N ASP A 199 -18.82 -8.14 -14.42
CA ASP A 199 -17.66 -8.56 -15.22
C ASP A 199 -17.13 -7.45 -16.13
N HIS A 200 -18.02 -6.68 -16.77
CA HIS A 200 -17.61 -5.51 -17.54
C HIS A 200 -16.98 -4.44 -16.65
N LEU A 201 -17.57 -4.16 -15.48
CA LEU A 201 -17.02 -3.20 -14.52
C LEU A 201 -15.63 -3.62 -14.01
N ASN A 202 -15.40 -4.92 -13.80
CA ASN A 202 -14.10 -5.50 -13.46
C ASN A 202 -13.06 -5.28 -14.58
N SER A 203 -13.46 -5.37 -15.85
CA SER A 203 -12.62 -4.98 -17.00
C SER A 203 -12.50 -3.46 -17.23
N GLY A 204 -13.11 -2.63 -16.38
CA GLY A 204 -13.05 -1.17 -16.46
C GLY A 204 -14.01 -0.51 -17.46
N THR A 205 -15.06 -1.23 -17.88
CA THR A 205 -16.04 -0.74 -18.88
C THR A 205 -17.47 -0.78 -18.32
N VAL A 206 -18.32 0.18 -18.69
CA VAL A 206 -19.76 0.16 -18.38
C VAL A 206 -20.55 -0.12 -19.67
N PRO A 207 -21.24 -1.26 -19.82
CA PRO A 207 -21.90 -1.62 -21.07
C PRO A 207 -23.09 -0.71 -21.46
N ASP A 208 -23.48 -0.76 -22.75
CA ASP A 208 -24.66 -0.09 -23.31
C ASP A 208 -25.95 -0.90 -23.11
N GLY A 209 -27.08 -0.20 -22.99
CA GLY A 209 -28.41 -0.82 -22.92
C GLY A 209 -28.75 -1.54 -21.62
N ILE A 210 -27.98 -1.34 -20.54
CA ILE A 210 -28.26 -1.88 -19.21
C ILE A 210 -29.54 -1.25 -18.64
N ASP A 211 -30.30 -2.00 -17.85
CA ASP A 211 -31.36 -1.42 -17.01
C ASP A 211 -30.82 -0.41 -15.96
N VAL A 212 -31.50 0.72 -15.82
CA VAL A 212 -31.10 1.82 -14.93
C VAL A 212 -31.25 1.47 -13.44
N HIS A 213 -32.18 0.58 -13.08
CA HIS A 213 -32.31 0.09 -11.70
C HIS A 213 -31.19 -0.92 -11.37
N CYS A 214 -30.69 -1.67 -12.35
CA CYS A 214 -29.54 -2.55 -12.21
C CYS A 214 -28.28 -1.72 -11.94
N LEU A 215 -28.04 -0.68 -12.75
CA LEU A 215 -26.91 0.24 -12.57
C LEU A 215 -26.97 0.98 -11.23
N ALA A 216 -28.16 1.45 -10.82
CA ALA A 216 -28.38 2.05 -9.49
C ALA A 216 -28.19 1.03 -8.35
N GLY A 217 -28.56 -0.23 -8.56
CA GLY A 217 -28.30 -1.36 -7.67
C GLY A 217 -26.81 -1.59 -7.46
N LEU A 218 -26.03 -1.56 -8.54
CA LEU A 218 -24.59 -1.74 -8.56
C LEU A 218 -23.83 -0.60 -7.88
N ILE A 219 -24.27 0.66 -8.06
CA ILE A 219 -23.70 1.80 -7.31
C ILE A 219 -23.89 1.59 -5.80
N LYS A 220 -25.07 1.19 -5.33
CA LYS A 220 -25.30 0.86 -3.91
C LYS A 220 -24.47 -0.35 -3.46
N ALA A 221 -24.36 -1.38 -4.30
CA ALA A 221 -23.59 -2.59 -4.02
C ALA A 221 -22.12 -2.29 -3.83
N TRP A 222 -21.55 -1.41 -4.66
CA TRP A 222 -20.17 -0.95 -4.54
C TRP A 222 -19.86 -0.38 -3.15
N PHE A 223 -20.72 0.51 -2.61
CA PHE A 223 -20.52 1.06 -1.26
C PHE A 223 -20.63 -0.01 -0.17
N ARG A 224 -21.66 -0.87 -0.27
CA ARG A 224 -21.93 -1.93 0.71
C ARG A 224 -20.81 -2.96 0.78
N GLU A 225 -20.13 -3.19 -0.33
CA GLU A 225 -19.06 -4.18 -0.46
C GLU A 225 -17.66 -3.60 -0.22
N LEU A 226 -17.52 -2.32 0.13
CA LEU A 226 -16.22 -1.78 0.56
C LEU A 226 -15.72 -2.52 1.81
N PRO A 227 -14.41 -2.80 1.95
CA PRO A 227 -13.84 -3.48 3.14
C PRO A 227 -14.12 -2.78 4.48
N SER A 228 -14.38 -1.48 4.45
CA SER A 228 -14.93 -0.67 5.54
C SER A 228 -15.95 0.29 4.92
N GLY A 229 -17.12 0.45 5.52
CA GLY A 229 -18.14 1.39 5.06
C GLY A 229 -17.67 2.84 5.23
N VAL A 230 -18.16 3.73 4.36
CA VAL A 230 -17.79 5.16 4.33
C VAL A 230 -18.01 5.85 5.68
N LEU A 231 -19.07 5.49 6.40
CA LEU A 231 -19.41 6.06 7.71
C LEU A 231 -18.81 5.30 8.89
N ASP A 232 -18.12 4.17 8.69
CA ASP A 232 -17.57 3.34 9.78
C ASP A 232 -16.43 4.03 10.56
N SER A 233 -15.83 5.08 9.97
CA SER A 233 -14.85 5.93 10.66
C SER A 233 -15.48 6.83 11.73
N ILE A 234 -16.81 7.00 11.73
CA ILE A 234 -17.53 7.82 12.71
C ILE A 234 -17.98 6.93 13.89
N PRO A 235 -17.64 7.28 15.15
CA PRO A 235 -18.15 6.56 16.31
C PRO A 235 -19.69 6.57 16.38
N PRO A 236 -20.37 5.42 16.59
CA PRO A 236 -21.83 5.35 16.66
C PRO A 236 -22.45 6.32 17.68
N GLU A 237 -21.73 6.61 18.76
CA GLU A 237 -22.13 7.54 19.82
C GLU A 237 -22.27 8.97 19.28
N GLN A 238 -21.41 9.40 18.35
CA GLN A 238 -21.49 10.73 17.71
C GLN A 238 -22.70 10.80 16.77
N VAL A 239 -22.95 9.72 16.00
CA VAL A 239 -24.15 9.61 15.13
C VAL A 239 -25.44 9.69 15.95
N MET A 240 -25.48 9.01 17.10
CA MET A 240 -26.65 9.04 17.98
C MET A 240 -26.87 10.43 18.63
N GLN A 241 -25.80 11.18 18.88
CA GLN A 241 -25.84 12.52 19.48
C GLN A 241 -26.25 13.62 18.48
N CYS A 242 -26.19 13.39 17.17
CA CYS A 242 -26.63 14.38 16.18
C CYS A 242 -28.13 14.69 16.33
N GLN A 243 -28.46 15.96 16.54
CA GLN A 243 -29.84 16.46 16.67
C GLN A 243 -30.16 17.59 15.69
N SER A 244 -29.15 18.29 15.14
CA SER A 244 -29.33 19.29 14.08
C SER A 244 -28.49 19.01 12.84
N GLU A 245 -28.75 19.74 11.76
CA GLU A 245 -27.97 19.71 10.51
C GLU A 245 -26.50 20.08 10.75
N GLU A 246 -26.24 21.06 11.61
CA GLU A 246 -24.88 21.49 11.98
C GLU A 246 -24.12 20.43 12.77
N ASP A 247 -24.82 19.56 13.52
CA ASP A 247 -24.21 18.38 14.15
C ASP A 247 -23.79 17.35 13.11
N CYS A 248 -24.69 17.01 12.18
CA CYS A 248 -24.41 16.09 11.08
C CYS A 248 -23.23 16.59 10.22
N ALA A 249 -23.24 17.86 9.82
CA ALA A 249 -22.16 18.48 9.05
C ALA A 249 -20.83 18.56 9.82
N ARG A 250 -20.88 18.66 11.16
CA ARG A 250 -19.67 18.60 12.02
C ARG A 250 -19.13 17.18 12.12
N VAL A 251 -20.00 16.17 12.20
CA VAL A 251 -19.63 14.75 12.26
C VAL A 251 -19.11 14.25 10.91
N ALA A 252 -19.69 14.67 9.79
CA ALA A 252 -19.19 14.36 8.45
C ALA A 252 -17.75 14.89 8.22
N LYS A 253 -17.39 16.03 8.83
CA LYS A 253 -16.02 16.59 8.81
C LYS A 253 -14.99 15.79 9.61
N CYS A 254 -15.42 14.80 10.41
CA CYS A 254 -14.51 13.88 11.09
C CYS A 254 -14.07 12.70 10.18
N LEU A 255 -14.66 12.54 8.99
CA LEU A 255 -14.27 11.51 8.04
C LEU A 255 -12.85 11.76 7.49
N PRO A 256 -12.05 10.71 7.25
CA PRO A 256 -10.80 10.86 6.53
C PRO A 256 -11.05 11.31 5.07
N PRO A 257 -10.06 11.89 4.38
CA PRO A 257 -10.29 12.59 3.11
C PRO A 257 -10.86 11.75 1.97
N THR A 258 -10.63 10.42 1.95
CA THR A 258 -11.16 9.54 0.89
C THR A 258 -12.64 9.24 1.12
N GLU A 259 -13.01 8.97 2.37
CA GLU A 259 -14.37 8.68 2.81
C GLU A 259 -15.24 9.94 2.74
N ALA A 260 -14.68 11.10 3.11
CA ALA A 260 -15.34 12.40 2.96
C ALA A 260 -15.65 12.73 1.49
N ALA A 261 -14.69 12.50 0.58
CA ALA A 261 -14.88 12.69 -0.86
C ALA A 261 -15.95 11.74 -1.45
N LEU A 262 -15.99 10.49 -0.98
CA LEU A 262 -17.01 9.51 -1.36
C LEU A 262 -18.40 9.88 -0.83
N LEU A 263 -18.50 10.39 0.41
CA LEU A 263 -19.77 10.86 0.97
C LEU A 263 -20.28 12.10 0.22
N ASP A 264 -19.44 13.10 -0.03
CA ASP A 264 -19.84 14.30 -0.79
C ASP A 264 -20.31 13.92 -2.19
N TRP A 265 -19.56 13.07 -2.91
CA TRP A 265 -19.98 12.56 -4.22
C TRP A 265 -21.34 11.84 -4.17
N ALA A 266 -21.57 10.99 -3.17
CA ALA A 266 -22.84 10.30 -3.00
C ALA A 266 -23.98 11.27 -2.68
N VAL A 267 -23.79 12.23 -1.79
CA VAL A 267 -24.79 13.26 -1.43
C VAL A 267 -25.16 14.11 -2.65
N ASN A 268 -24.19 14.44 -3.51
CA ASN A 268 -24.46 15.12 -4.78
C ASN A 268 -25.30 14.26 -5.74
N LEU A 269 -24.96 12.98 -5.92
CA LEU A 269 -25.79 12.05 -6.71
C LEU A 269 -27.22 11.93 -6.14
N MET A 270 -27.38 11.93 -4.82
CA MET A 270 -28.68 11.91 -4.17
C MET A 270 -29.46 13.22 -4.37
N ALA A 271 -28.80 14.37 -4.31
CA ALA A 271 -29.41 15.67 -4.61
C ALA A 271 -29.91 15.76 -6.06
N ASP A 272 -29.13 15.27 -7.04
CA ASP A 272 -29.52 15.21 -8.46
C ASP A 272 -30.77 14.32 -8.67
N VAL A 273 -30.92 13.24 -7.88
CA VAL A 273 -32.14 12.40 -7.89
C VAL A 273 -33.32 13.15 -7.28
N VAL A 274 -33.16 13.77 -6.11
CA VAL A 274 -34.25 14.49 -5.42
C VAL A 274 -34.74 15.69 -6.24
N GLN A 275 -33.88 16.32 -7.03
CA GLN A 275 -34.29 17.38 -7.97
C GLN A 275 -35.34 16.93 -8.99
N GLU A 276 -35.36 15.64 -9.36
CA GLU A 276 -36.33 15.01 -10.27
C GLU A 276 -37.46 14.26 -9.52
N GLU A 277 -37.66 14.50 -8.22
CA GLU A 277 -38.67 13.80 -7.37
C GLU A 277 -40.06 13.76 -8.00
N GLN A 278 -40.48 14.85 -8.66
CA GLN A 278 -41.80 14.96 -9.28
C GLN A 278 -42.03 13.90 -10.36
N ILE A 279 -40.96 13.37 -10.97
CA ILE A 279 -41.00 12.31 -11.98
C ILE A 279 -40.65 10.96 -11.33
N ASN A 280 -39.49 10.86 -10.68
CA ASN A 280 -38.96 9.59 -10.17
C ASN A 280 -39.58 9.10 -8.85
N LYS A 281 -40.37 9.94 -8.14
CA LYS A 281 -41.05 9.65 -6.87
C LYS A 281 -40.13 9.34 -5.68
N MET A 282 -38.88 9.81 -5.74
CA MET A 282 -37.85 9.62 -4.71
C MET A 282 -37.55 10.94 -3.99
N SER A 283 -38.19 11.17 -2.84
CA SER A 283 -37.86 12.28 -1.93
C SER A 283 -36.50 12.07 -1.26
N ASP A 284 -35.94 13.17 -0.73
CA ASP A 284 -34.82 13.22 0.20
C ASP A 284 -34.74 12.02 1.17
N ARG A 285 -35.78 11.83 1.97
CA ARG A 285 -35.92 10.77 2.97
C ARG A 285 -35.96 9.38 2.34
N ASN A 286 -36.60 9.24 1.18
CA ASN A 286 -36.66 7.95 0.48
C ASN A 286 -35.27 7.56 -0.05
N VAL A 287 -34.51 8.52 -0.58
CA VAL A 287 -33.16 8.30 -1.10
C VAL A 287 -32.17 8.03 0.05
N ALA A 288 -32.16 8.84 1.10
CA ALA A 288 -31.29 8.65 2.27
C ALA A 288 -31.53 7.27 2.93
N MET A 289 -32.78 6.83 3.05
CA MET A 289 -33.14 5.52 3.61
C MET A 289 -32.67 4.33 2.77
N VAL A 290 -32.53 4.45 1.44
CA VAL A 290 -32.00 3.37 0.60
C VAL A 290 -30.47 3.38 0.51
N PHE A 291 -29.81 4.52 0.72
CA PHE A 291 -28.35 4.63 0.75
C PHE A 291 -27.75 4.29 2.12
N ALA A 292 -28.33 4.75 3.23
CA ALA A 292 -27.85 4.52 4.59
C ALA A 292 -27.37 3.08 4.92
N PRO A 293 -28.12 2.00 4.61
CA PRO A 293 -27.67 0.63 4.89
C PRO A 293 -26.48 0.14 4.02
N ASN A 294 -26.08 0.91 3.00
CA ASN A 294 -24.90 0.60 2.17
C ASN A 294 -23.67 1.44 2.58
N MET A 295 -23.82 2.44 3.47
CA MET A 295 -22.73 3.33 3.87
C MET A 295 -21.97 2.88 5.14
N THR A 296 -22.43 1.82 5.81
CA THR A 296 -21.80 1.27 7.02
C THR A 296 -21.87 -0.26 7.01
N GLN A 297 -20.89 -0.93 7.61
CA GLN A 297 -21.01 -2.34 8.01
C GLN A 297 -21.45 -2.50 9.46
N VAL A 298 -21.42 -1.43 10.26
CA VAL A 298 -21.63 -1.47 11.72
C VAL A 298 -23.12 -1.42 12.05
N THR A 299 -23.71 -2.60 12.26
CA THR A 299 -25.13 -2.80 12.64
C THR A 299 -25.55 -2.21 14.00
N ARG A 300 -24.68 -1.44 14.67
CA ARG A 300 -24.95 -0.81 15.98
C ARG A 300 -25.73 0.51 15.89
N CYS A 301 -25.77 1.15 14.72
CA CYS A 301 -26.53 2.38 14.51
C CYS A 301 -27.82 2.11 13.72
N PRO A 302 -29.00 2.63 14.11
CA PRO A 302 -30.21 2.53 13.31
C PRO A 302 -30.07 3.25 11.95
N ASN A 303 -30.50 2.62 10.86
CA ASN A 303 -30.50 3.21 9.51
C ASN A 303 -31.19 4.57 9.45
N SER A 304 -32.21 4.81 10.27
CA SER A 304 -32.89 6.11 10.36
C SER A 304 -32.00 7.24 10.89
N LYS A 305 -31.02 6.95 11.75
CA LYS A 305 -30.04 7.92 12.24
C LYS A 305 -28.92 8.16 11.24
N LEU A 306 -28.49 7.11 10.52
CA LEU A 306 -27.54 7.25 9.41
C LEU A 306 -28.14 8.07 8.26
N ALA A 307 -29.41 7.83 7.92
CA ALA A 307 -30.23 8.64 7.01
C ALA A 307 -30.65 10.02 7.57
N THR A 308 -30.05 10.47 8.69
CA THR A 308 -30.09 11.87 9.16
C THR A 308 -28.75 12.58 8.93
N ILE A 309 -27.65 11.83 8.75
CA ILE A 309 -26.33 12.36 8.38
C ILE A 309 -26.20 12.50 6.86
N ILE A 310 -26.84 11.57 6.13
CA ILE A 310 -27.01 11.55 4.68
C ILE A 310 -28.20 12.43 4.29
#